data_AF-F9N768-F1
#
_entry.id   AF-F9N768-F1
#
_cell.length_a   1.000
_cell.length_b   1.000
_cell.length_c   1.000
_cell.angle_alpha   90.00
_cell.angle_beta   90.00
_cell.angle_gamma   90.00
#
_symmetry.space_group_name_H-M   'P 1'
#
loop_
_entity.id
_entity.type
_entity.pdbx_description
1 polymer ?
#
loop_
_entity_poly.entity_id
_entity_poly.type
_entity_poly.pdbx_seq_one_letter_code
_entity_poly.pdbx_strand_id
1 'polypeptide(L)'
;MSKLNNLIERMENEIDTDNFIEIMDDCIQEIEESGIGIKAVEPLLQFIERHPLSDFGAPGSIVHFVEKFYKQGYEPLLISSIKRCPTMHTIWMLNRVKNGEQEQQVYFAILNDIVHNKDIDEEIRREAQDFLS
;
A
#
# COMPACT_ATOMS: atom_id res chain seq x y z
N MET A 1 8.85 15.89 15.60
CA MET A 1 8.40 14.88 14.62
C MET A 1 9.24 15.02 13.37
N SER A 2 9.53 13.94 12.64
CA SER A 2 10.25 14.01 11.37
C SER A 2 9.34 14.64 10.29
N LYS A 3 9.93 15.24 9.23
CA LYS A 3 9.13 15.82 8.12
C LYS A 3 8.13 14.81 7.56
N LEU A 4 8.55 13.55 7.40
CA LEU A 4 7.69 12.46 6.94
C LEU A 4 6.46 12.25 7.83
N ASN A 5 6.65 12.23 9.15
CA ASN A 5 5.54 12.01 10.08
C ASN A 5 4.52 13.14 9.98
N ASN A 6 4.96 14.39 9.83
CA ASN A 6 4.05 15.54 9.67
C ASN A 6 3.23 15.44 8.37
N LEU A 7 3.84 14.95 7.27
CA LEU A 7 3.16 14.76 5.99
C LEU A 7 2.14 13.62 6.05
N ILE A 8 2.49 12.52 6.73
CA ILE A 8 1.55 11.42 6.98
C ILE A 8 0.39 11.89 7.85
N GLU A 9 0.66 12.65 8.91
CA GLU A 9 -0.39 13.21 9.78
C GLU A 9 -1.31 14.17 9.00
N ARG A 10 -0.77 14.96 8.07
CA ARG A 10 -1.57 15.81 7.17
C ARG A 10 -2.50 14.96 6.28
N MET A 11 -2.01 13.85 5.72
CA MET A 11 -2.85 12.93 4.95
C MET A 11 -3.93 12.27 5.81
N GLU A 12 -3.59 11.83 7.03
CA GLU A 12 -4.55 11.21 7.97
C GLU A 12 -5.70 12.13 8.35
N ASN A 13 -5.40 13.41 8.61
CA ASN A 13 -6.41 14.38 9.00
C ASN A 13 -7.43 14.67 7.90
N GLU A 14 -7.08 14.38 6.65
CA GLU A 14 -7.90 14.68 5.46
C GLU A 14 -8.47 13.42 4.80
N ILE A 15 -8.28 12.23 5.38
CA ILE A 15 -8.57 10.96 4.69
C ILE A 15 -10.03 10.74 4.33
N ASP A 16 -10.94 11.33 5.11
CA ASP A 16 -12.40 11.22 4.91
C ASP A 16 -12.97 12.47 4.20
N THR A 17 -12.12 13.36 3.65
CA THR A 17 -12.55 14.58 2.99
C THR A 17 -12.49 14.45 1.47
N ASP A 18 -13.36 15.21 0.78
CA ASP A 18 -13.40 15.23 -0.70
C ASP A 18 -12.07 15.71 -1.33
N ASN A 19 -11.22 16.38 -0.54
CA ASN A 19 -9.94 16.91 -0.98
C ASN A 19 -8.78 15.93 -0.73
N PHE A 20 -9.03 14.74 -0.18
CA PHE A 20 -7.99 13.80 0.22
C PHE A 20 -6.97 13.52 -0.89
N ILE A 21 -7.45 13.29 -2.13
CA ILE A 21 -6.58 12.97 -3.27
C ILE A 21 -5.61 14.13 -3.58
N GLU A 22 -6.09 15.37 -3.57
CA GLU A 22 -5.24 16.55 -3.80
C GLU A 22 -4.20 16.71 -2.68
N ILE A 23 -4.61 16.53 -1.42
CA ILE A 23 -3.72 16.59 -0.26
C ILE A 23 -2.68 15.46 -0.28
N MET A 24 -3.08 14.26 -0.67
CA MET A 24 -2.20 13.11 -0.81
C MET A 24 -1.14 13.40 -1.89
N ASP A 25 -1.55 13.90 -3.06
CA ASP A 25 -0.63 14.23 -4.15
C ASP A 25 0.41 15.28 -3.73
N ASP A 26 -0.03 16.36 -3.07
CA ASP A 26 0.85 17.37 -2.47
C ASP A 26 1.85 16.74 -1.48
N CYS A 27 1.36 15.92 -0.55
CA CYS A 27 2.19 15.32 0.49
C CYS A 27 3.22 14.35 -0.10
N ILE A 28 2.83 13.56 -1.11
CA ILE A 28 3.75 12.66 -1.80
C ILE A 28 4.81 13.43 -2.57
N GLN A 29 4.45 14.52 -3.26
CA GLN A 29 5.43 15.39 -3.90
C GLN A 29 6.44 15.94 -2.89
N GLU A 30 5.99 16.41 -1.73
CA GLU A 30 6.88 16.90 -0.67
C GLU A 30 7.79 15.81 -0.08
N ILE A 31 7.31 14.57 0.02
CA ILE A 31 8.12 13.41 0.42
C ILE A 31 9.21 13.14 -0.63
N GLU A 32 8.86 13.19 -1.91
CA GLU A 32 9.83 13.00 -3.00
C GLU A 32 10.94 14.05 -2.98
N GLU A 33 10.55 15.33 -2.90
CA GLU A 33 11.48 16.46 -2.87
C GLU A 33 12.39 16.44 -1.62
N SER A 34 11.94 15.83 -0.53
CA SER A 34 12.73 15.70 0.69
C SER A 34 13.89 14.69 0.59
N GLY A 35 13.92 13.86 -0.46
CA GLY A 35 15.00 12.90 -0.70
C GLY A 35 15.10 11.77 0.33
N ILE A 36 14.03 11.49 1.07
CA ILE A 36 13.98 10.39 2.05
C ILE A 36 14.18 9.03 1.37
N GLY A 37 13.69 8.90 0.13
CA GLY A 37 13.80 7.70 -0.68
C GLY A 37 13.03 6.52 -0.10
N ILE A 38 13.58 5.31 -0.24
CA ILE A 38 12.92 4.06 0.16
C ILE A 38 12.51 4.02 1.64
N LYS A 39 13.16 4.81 2.51
CA LYS A 39 12.81 4.90 3.94
C LYS A 39 11.41 5.46 4.18
N ALA A 40 10.81 6.13 3.20
CA ALA A 40 9.43 6.60 3.29
C ALA A 40 8.40 5.51 2.99
N VAL A 41 8.79 4.42 2.31
CA VAL A 41 7.88 3.35 1.87
C VAL A 41 7.21 2.66 3.06
N GLU A 42 7.98 2.24 4.07
CA GLU A 42 7.39 1.54 5.22
C GLU A 42 6.41 2.42 6.03
N PRO A 43 6.74 3.69 6.37
CA PRO A 43 5.77 4.59 7.00
C PRO A 43 4.50 4.83 6.17
N LEU A 44 4.61 4.92 4.84
CA LEU A 44 3.45 5.06 3.95
C LEU A 44 2.59 3.78 3.92
N LEU A 45 3.22 2.60 3.91
CA LEU A 45 2.50 1.33 4.03
C LEU A 45 1.79 1.22 5.39
N GLN A 46 2.44 1.62 6.48
CA GLN A 46 1.82 1.66 7.80
C GLN A 46 0.64 2.65 7.86
N PHE A 47 0.70 3.75 7.10
CA PHE A 47 -0.43 4.65 6.94
C PHE A 47 -1.62 3.96 6.27
N ILE A 48 -1.39 3.25 5.15
CA ILE A 48 -2.42 2.44 4.50
C ILE A 48 -2.98 1.36 5.46
N GLU A 49 -2.11 0.71 6.25
CA GLU A 49 -2.52 -0.32 7.24
C GLU A 49 -3.55 0.19 8.26
N ARG A 50 -3.53 1.50 8.59
CA ARG A 50 -4.47 2.13 9.53
C ARG A 50 -5.86 2.39 8.91
N HIS A 51 -5.95 2.30 7.59
CA HIS A 51 -7.14 2.64 6.82
C HIS A 51 -7.42 1.55 5.77
N PRO A 52 -7.76 0.33 6.21
CA PRO A 52 -7.69 -0.88 5.39
C PRO A 52 -8.67 -0.94 4.21
N LEU A 53 -9.73 -0.12 4.24
CA LEU A 53 -10.77 -0.04 3.22
C LEU A 53 -10.78 1.30 2.46
N SER A 54 -9.89 2.24 2.81
CA SER A 54 -9.84 3.55 2.16
C SER A 54 -9.26 3.44 0.76
N ASP A 55 -9.78 4.28 -0.14
CA ASP A 55 -9.28 4.40 -1.51
C ASP A 55 -8.14 5.43 -1.57
N PHE A 56 -6.96 4.98 -1.96
CA PHE A 56 -5.76 5.79 -2.17
C PHE A 56 -5.46 6.02 -3.66
N GLY A 57 -6.43 5.72 -4.54
CA GLY A 57 -6.33 5.77 -5.99
C GLY A 57 -5.69 4.52 -6.58
N ALA A 58 -6.20 4.00 -7.69
CA ALA A 58 -5.71 2.78 -8.32
C ALA A 58 -5.35 2.98 -9.82
N PRO A 59 -4.16 3.52 -10.16
CA PRO A 59 -3.05 3.94 -9.29
C PRO A 59 -3.15 5.40 -8.81
N GLY A 60 -2.79 5.65 -7.54
CA GLY A 60 -2.61 6.99 -6.97
C GLY A 60 -1.14 7.36 -6.74
N SER A 61 -0.88 8.56 -6.21
CA SER A 61 0.48 9.07 -6.00
C SER A 61 1.33 8.22 -5.07
N ILE A 62 0.76 7.61 -4.02
CA ILE A 62 1.49 6.66 -3.15
C ILE A 62 2.06 5.50 -3.98
N VAL A 63 1.25 4.91 -4.86
CA VAL A 63 1.65 3.79 -5.73
C VAL A 63 2.78 4.22 -6.65
N HIS A 64 2.64 5.37 -7.31
CA HIS A 64 3.67 5.92 -8.19
C HIS A 64 4.99 6.17 -7.45
N PHE A 65 4.94 6.64 -6.21
CA PHE A 65 6.12 6.83 -5.38
C PHE A 65 6.81 5.50 -5.03
N VAL A 66 6.07 4.52 -4.50
CA VAL A 66 6.67 3.25 -4.04
C VAL A 66 7.19 2.41 -5.21
N GLU A 67 6.53 2.45 -6.38
CA GLU A 67 6.96 1.72 -7.57
C GLU A 67 8.31 2.21 -8.12
N LYS A 68 8.78 3.43 -7.76
CA LYS A 68 10.15 3.89 -8.07
C LYS A 68 11.22 2.98 -7.44
N PHE A 69 10.88 2.24 -6.39
CA PHE A 69 11.75 1.31 -5.68
C PHE A 69 11.45 -0.16 -6.04
N TYR A 70 10.71 -0.42 -7.11
CA TYR A 70 10.54 -1.76 -7.64
C TYR A 70 11.90 -2.38 -8.00
N LYS A 71 12.12 -3.63 -7.59
CA LYS A 71 13.38 -4.39 -7.58
C LYS A 71 14.51 -3.76 -6.78
N GLN A 72 14.20 -2.81 -5.91
CA GLN A 72 15.14 -2.10 -5.05
C GLN A 72 14.79 -2.22 -3.56
N GLY A 73 13.87 -3.12 -3.18
CA GLY A 73 13.56 -3.44 -1.79
C GLY A 73 12.17 -3.00 -1.32
N TYR A 74 11.31 -2.50 -2.21
CA TYR A 74 9.91 -2.21 -1.90
C TYR A 74 9.09 -3.48 -1.66
N GLU A 75 9.30 -4.53 -2.46
CA GLU A 75 8.55 -5.78 -2.42
C GLU A 75 8.57 -6.47 -1.04
N PRO A 76 9.73 -6.67 -0.38
CA PRO A 76 9.74 -7.24 0.96
C PRO A 76 9.04 -6.35 2.01
N LEU A 77 9.02 -5.02 1.82
CA LEU A 77 8.29 -4.10 2.70
C LEU A 77 6.78 -4.25 2.51
N LEU A 78 6.31 -4.36 1.26
CA LEU A 78 4.90 -4.62 0.94
C LEU A 78 4.45 -5.96 1.53
N ILE A 79 5.23 -7.03 1.33
CA ILE A 79 4.90 -8.35 1.88
C ILE A 79 4.83 -8.29 3.41
N SER A 80 5.74 -7.55 4.06
CA SER A 80 5.74 -7.38 5.51
C SER A 80 4.52 -6.59 5.99
N SER A 81 4.11 -5.56 5.25
CA SER A 81 2.90 -4.79 5.51
C SER A 81 1.64 -5.66 5.45
N ILE A 82 1.49 -6.44 4.39
CA ILE A 82 0.35 -7.35 4.21
C ILE A 82 0.32 -8.40 5.32
N LYS A 83 1.46 -8.94 5.72
CA LYS A 83 1.51 -9.90 6.85
C LYS A 83 1.09 -9.29 8.19
N ARG A 84 1.24 -7.97 8.37
CA ARG A 84 0.78 -7.26 9.57
C ARG A 84 -0.71 -6.95 9.50
N CYS A 85 -1.14 -6.31 8.42
CA CYS A 85 -2.52 -5.88 8.21
C CYS A 85 -2.81 -5.85 6.69
N PRO A 86 -3.42 -6.90 6.14
CA PRO A 86 -3.92 -6.88 4.77
C PRO A 86 -4.94 -5.77 4.60
N THR A 87 -4.84 -5.01 3.50
CA THR A 87 -5.76 -3.93 3.14
C THR A 87 -6.19 -4.07 1.68
N MET A 88 -7.33 -3.51 1.30
CA MET A 88 -7.79 -3.49 -0.10
C MET A 88 -6.69 -2.95 -1.04
N HIS A 89 -6.04 -1.88 -0.62
CA HIS A 89 -5.00 -1.24 -1.42
C HIS A 89 -3.72 -2.09 -1.51
N THR A 90 -3.26 -2.68 -0.39
CA THR A 90 -2.01 -3.46 -0.39
C THR A 90 -2.14 -4.80 -1.12
N ILE A 91 -3.31 -5.45 -1.09
CA ILE A 91 -3.54 -6.68 -1.89
C ILE A 91 -3.58 -6.36 -3.39
N TRP A 92 -4.13 -5.21 -3.78
CA TRP A 92 -4.11 -4.76 -5.17
C TRP A 92 -2.67 -4.46 -5.63
N MET A 93 -1.88 -3.79 -4.79
CA MET A 93 -0.45 -3.58 -5.03
C MET A 93 0.31 -4.92 -5.16
N LEU A 94 -0.02 -5.91 -4.33
CA LEU A 94 0.58 -7.24 -4.40
C LEU A 94 0.26 -7.93 -5.72
N ASN A 95 -0.99 -7.83 -6.19
CA ASN A 95 -1.40 -8.39 -7.47
C ASN A 95 -0.66 -7.73 -8.64
N ARG A 96 -0.41 -6.42 -8.58
CA ARG A 96 0.43 -5.73 -9.58
C ARG A 96 1.87 -6.25 -9.59
N VAL A 97 2.49 -6.39 -8.42
CA VAL A 97 3.83 -6.96 -8.29
C VAL A 97 3.84 -8.40 -8.84
N LYS A 98 2.87 -9.24 -8.44
CA LYS A 98 2.71 -10.60 -8.96
C LYS A 98 2.70 -10.62 -10.49
N ASN A 99 1.93 -9.73 -11.13
CA ASN A 99 1.80 -9.69 -12.59
C ASN A 99 3.08 -9.20 -13.30
N GLY A 100 3.99 -8.52 -12.59
CA GLY A 100 5.31 -8.13 -13.09
C GLY A 100 6.41 -9.19 -12.88
N GLU A 101 6.15 -10.22 -12.08
CA GLU A 101 7.13 -11.25 -11.71
C GLU A 101 6.96 -12.55 -12.51
N GLN A 102 8.10 -13.20 -12.79
CA GLN A 102 8.11 -14.52 -13.44
C GLN A 102 7.75 -15.64 -12.45
N GLU A 103 8.26 -15.56 -11.22
CA GLU A 103 8.01 -16.53 -10.16
C GLU A 103 6.91 -16.02 -9.22
N GLN A 104 5.68 -16.42 -9.51
CA GLN A 104 4.50 -15.88 -8.82
C GLN A 104 4.11 -16.65 -7.56
N GLN A 105 4.73 -17.80 -7.29
CA GLN A 105 4.31 -18.76 -6.26
C GLN A 105 4.20 -18.14 -4.86
N VAL A 106 5.17 -17.27 -4.50
CA VAL A 106 5.18 -16.57 -3.20
C VAL A 106 3.95 -15.67 -3.05
N TYR A 107 3.58 -14.95 -4.12
CA TYR A 107 2.44 -14.03 -4.11
C TYR A 107 1.10 -14.78 -4.10
N PHE A 108 1.00 -15.88 -4.84
CA PHE A 108 -0.16 -16.78 -4.79
C PHE A 108 -0.38 -17.34 -3.38
N ALA A 109 0.67 -17.78 -2.71
CA ALA A 109 0.57 -18.29 -1.34
C ALA A 109 0.06 -17.21 -0.37
N ILE A 110 0.57 -15.97 -0.48
CA ILE A 110 0.12 -14.86 0.38
C ILE A 110 -1.37 -14.55 0.15
N LEU A 111 -1.82 -14.43 -1.11
CA LEU A 111 -3.23 -14.19 -1.41
C LEU A 111 -4.12 -15.34 -0.91
N ASN A 112 -3.67 -16.59 -1.09
CA ASN A 112 -4.40 -17.76 -0.60
C ASN A 112 -4.52 -17.77 0.93
N ASP A 113 -3.47 -17.38 1.66
CA ASP A 113 -3.51 -17.28 3.12
C ASP A 113 -4.53 -16.22 3.58
N ILE A 114 -4.61 -15.09 2.87
CA ILE A 114 -5.58 -14.01 3.14
C ILE A 114 -7.01 -14.52 2.98
N VAL A 115 -7.33 -15.18 1.86
CA VAL A 115 -8.67 -15.71 1.57
C VAL A 115 -9.20 -16.62 2.69
N HIS A 116 -8.32 -17.46 3.26
CA HIS A 116 -8.69 -18.45 4.26
C HIS A 116 -8.64 -17.93 5.71
N ASN A 117 -8.09 -16.75 5.95
CA ASN A 117 -7.98 -16.17 7.29
C ASN A 117 -9.26 -15.39 7.66
N LYS A 118 -10.12 -16.01 8.47
CA LYS A 118 -11.42 -15.44 8.88
C LYS A 118 -11.35 -14.18 9.74
N ASP A 119 -10.18 -13.82 10.25
CA ASP A 119 -9.97 -12.60 11.04
C ASP A 119 -9.79 -11.36 10.14
N ILE A 120 -9.58 -11.56 8.83
CA ILE A 120 -9.50 -10.47 7.84
C ILE A 120 -10.91 -10.12 7.34
N ASP A 121 -11.12 -8.82 7.11
CA ASP A 121 -12.36 -8.28 6.54
C ASP A 121 -12.81 -9.05 5.28
N GLU A 122 -14.12 -9.29 5.18
CA GLU A 122 -14.69 -10.08 4.09
C GLU A 122 -14.43 -9.45 2.71
N GLU A 123 -14.45 -8.12 2.60
CA GLU A 123 -14.22 -7.42 1.33
C GLU A 123 -12.80 -7.66 0.82
N ILE A 124 -11.82 -7.56 1.71
CA ILE A 124 -10.40 -7.83 1.42
C ILE A 124 -10.20 -9.29 1.01
N ARG A 125 -10.88 -10.23 1.67
CA ARG A 125 -10.80 -11.65 1.31
C ARG A 125 -11.42 -11.95 -0.05
N ARG A 126 -12.53 -11.29 -0.40
CA ARG A 126 -13.17 -11.44 -1.72
C ARG A 126 -12.28 -10.89 -2.83
N GLU A 127 -11.72 -9.71 -2.65
CA GLU A 127 -10.78 -9.13 -3.62
C GLU A 127 -9.53 -10.02 -3.80
N ALA A 128 -8.98 -10.55 -2.71
CA ALA A 128 -7.87 -11.49 -2.79
C ALA A 128 -8.24 -12.79 -3.54
N GLN A 129 -9.48 -13.27 -3.38
CA GLN A 129 -10.00 -14.43 -4.12
C GLN A 129 -10.17 -14.14 -5.61
N ASP A 130 -10.58 -12.93 -5.97
CA ASP A 130 -10.70 -12.50 -7.37
C ASP A 130 -9.32 -12.46 -8.05
N PHE A 131 -8.26 -12.08 -7.34
CA PHE A 131 -6.88 -12.13 -7.86
C PHE A 131 -6.27 -13.53 -8.00
N LEU A 132 -6.89 -14.55 -7.40
CA LEU A 132 -6.48 -15.95 -7.54
C LEU A 132 -7.19 -16.68 -8.71
N SER A 133 -8.22 -16.05 -9.28
CA SER A 133 -9.05 -16.62 -10.36
C SER A 133 -8.41 -16.43 -11.72
#